data_AF-A0A935MX43-F1
#
_entry.id   AF-A0A935MX43-F1
#
_cell.length_a   1.000
_cell.length_b   1.000
_cell.length_c   1.000
_cell.angle_alpha   90.00
_cell.angle_beta   90.00
_cell.angle_gamma   90.00
#
_symmetry.space_group_name_H-M   'P 1'
#
loop_
_entity.id
_entity.type
_entity.pdbx_description
1 polymer ?
#
loop_
_entity_poly.entity_id
_entity_poly.type
_entity_poly.pdbx_seq_one_letter_code
_entity_poly.pdbx_strand_id
1 'polypeptide(L)'
;MKAHLEDEKDLKAQIKVEAAALHLKTKETIENLTDEQVFELLELKWIVPVVSSLNNLPETIITTLTNKVQASADKYAITYSDVAKEIKAAESTLSSLIGDLEGNEFDMKGLNELKSLLKTGKQNG
;
A
#
# COMPACT_ATOMS: atom_id res chain seq x y z
N MET A 1 -24.46 -29.43 26.61
CA MET A 1 -24.71 -28.00 26.86
C MET A 1 -24.41 -27.58 28.30
N LYS A 2 -24.98 -28.20 29.34
CA LYS A 2 -24.64 -27.88 30.75
C LYS A 2 -23.19 -28.17 31.14
N ALA A 3 -22.62 -29.31 30.71
CA ALA A 3 -21.22 -29.66 31.00
C ALA A 3 -20.23 -28.63 30.44
N HIS A 4 -20.37 -28.26 29.16
CA HIS A 4 -19.52 -27.25 28.53
C HIS A 4 -19.56 -25.86 29.19
N LEU A 5 -20.69 -25.49 29.79
CA LEU A 5 -20.81 -24.21 30.49
C LEU A 5 -20.10 -24.21 31.85
N GLU A 6 -20.08 -25.35 32.54
CA GLU A 6 -19.32 -25.50 33.78
C GLU A 6 -17.81 -25.57 33.48
N ASP A 7 -17.41 -26.31 32.45
CA ASP A 7 -16.02 -26.38 31.98
C ASP A 7 -15.48 -24.99 31.60
N GLU A 8 -16.28 -24.16 30.90
CA GLU A 8 -15.90 -22.79 30.54
C GLU A 8 -15.71 -21.90 31.78
N LYS A 9 -16.61 -22.05 32.77
CA LYS A 9 -16.57 -21.28 34.01
C LYS A 9 -15.37 -21.67 34.88
N ASP A 10 -15.06 -22.95 34.97
CA ASP A 10 -13.90 -23.47 35.69
C ASP A 10 -12.59 -23.03 35.03
N LEU A 11 -12.50 -23.11 33.69
CA LEU A 11 -11.34 -22.62 32.95
C LEU A 11 -11.14 -21.11 33.15
N LYS A 12 -12.22 -20.33 33.13
CA LYS A 12 -12.15 -18.88 33.39
C LYS A 12 -11.72 -18.56 34.82
N ALA A 13 -12.10 -19.39 35.80
CA ALA A 13 -11.63 -19.25 37.17
C ALA A 13 -10.13 -19.57 37.28
N GLN A 14 -9.67 -20.65 36.63
CA GLN A 14 -8.26 -21.02 36.57
C GLN A 14 -7.40 -19.92 35.94
N ILE A 15 -7.81 -19.38 34.78
CA ILE A 15 -7.10 -18.28 34.11
C ILE A 15 -6.92 -17.08 35.04
N LYS A 16 -7.94 -16.73 35.84
CA LYS A 16 -7.84 -15.62 36.79
C LYS A 16 -6.83 -15.90 37.89
N VAL A 17 -6.84 -17.11 38.43
CA VAL A 17 -5.90 -17.53 39.48
C VAL A 17 -4.47 -17.54 38.94
N GLU A 18 -4.26 -18.14 37.77
CA GLU A 18 -2.95 -18.21 37.11
C GLU A 18 -2.43 -16.83 36.71
N ALA A 19 -3.30 -15.94 36.21
CA ALA A 19 -2.91 -14.57 35.90
C ALA A 19 -2.46 -13.80 37.15
N ALA A 20 -3.17 -13.96 38.28
CA ALA A 20 -2.78 -13.34 39.54
C ALA A 20 -1.46 -13.93 40.08
N ALA A 21 -1.29 -15.25 40.01
CA ALA A 21 -0.06 -15.93 40.39
C ALA A 21 1.14 -15.49 39.53
N LEU A 22 0.94 -15.40 38.21
CA LEU A 22 1.95 -14.90 37.27
C LEU A 22 2.32 -13.45 37.57
N HIS A 23 1.35 -12.59 37.89
CA HIS A 23 1.61 -11.21 38.28
C HIS A 23 2.46 -11.12 39.54
N LEU A 24 2.12 -11.89 40.58
CA LEU A 24 2.88 -11.91 41.82
C LEU A 24 4.31 -12.42 41.58
N LYS A 25 4.44 -13.53 40.87
CA LYS A 25 5.75 -14.10 40.51
C LYS A 25 6.59 -13.13 39.69
N THR A 26 5.99 -12.38 38.76
CA THR A 26 6.67 -11.35 37.98
C THR A 26 7.20 -10.24 38.88
N LYS A 27 6.38 -9.77 39.83
CA LYS A 27 6.80 -8.77 40.82
C LYS A 27 7.97 -9.28 41.66
N GLU A 28 7.85 -10.46 42.24
CA GLU A 28 8.91 -11.08 43.05
C GLU A 28 10.20 -11.26 42.24
N THR A 29 10.08 -11.67 40.97
CA THR A 29 11.24 -11.83 40.10
C THR A 29 11.96 -10.50 39.86
N ILE A 30 11.21 -9.41 39.61
CA ILE A 30 11.78 -8.07 39.42
C ILE A 30 12.46 -7.57 40.70
N GLU A 31 11.83 -7.79 41.86
CA GLU A 31 12.36 -7.33 43.15
C GLU A 31 13.62 -8.08 43.58
N ASN A 32 13.86 -9.28 43.04
CA ASN A 32 15.00 -10.15 43.38
C ASN A 32 15.97 -10.35 42.21
N LEU A 33 15.98 -9.47 41.22
CA LEU A 33 16.98 -9.53 40.14
C LEU A 33 18.38 -9.29 40.70
N THR A 34 19.31 -10.13 40.27
CA THR A 34 20.75 -9.92 40.50
C THR A 34 21.28 -8.84 39.56
N ASP A 35 22.40 -8.20 39.94
CA ASP A 35 23.03 -7.18 39.10
C ASP A 35 23.38 -7.71 37.70
N GLU A 36 23.90 -8.95 37.58
CA GLU A 36 24.13 -9.60 36.28
C GLU A 36 22.86 -9.65 35.42
N GLN A 37 21.73 -10.05 36.00
CA GLN A 37 20.46 -10.14 35.28
C GLN A 37 19.94 -8.75 34.87
N VAL A 38 20.16 -7.73 35.70
CA VAL A 38 19.83 -6.35 35.36
C VAL A 38 20.66 -5.87 34.16
N PHE A 39 21.97 -6.14 34.15
CA PHE A 39 22.82 -5.79 33.02
C PHE A 39 22.40 -6.49 31.73
N GLU A 40 22.11 -7.79 31.78
CA GLU A 40 21.60 -8.55 30.65
C GLU A 40 20.28 -7.95 30.11
N LEU A 41 19.34 -7.64 31.00
CA LEU A 41 18.07 -7.01 30.61
C LEU A 41 18.26 -5.63 29.98
N LEU A 42 19.22 -4.84 30.47
CA LEU A 42 19.55 -3.54 29.89
C LEU A 42 20.18 -3.68 28.50
N GLU A 43 21.06 -4.66 28.30
CA GLU A 43 21.63 -4.98 26.99
C GLU A 43 20.54 -5.39 26.00
N LEU A 44 19.68 -6.33 26.39
CA LEU A 44 18.56 -6.79 25.57
C LEU A 44 17.57 -5.67 25.24
N LYS A 45 17.32 -4.76 26.18
CA LYS A 45 16.35 -3.68 26.02
C LYS A 45 16.88 -2.51 25.19
N TRP A 46 18.16 -2.18 25.31
CA TRP A 46 18.70 -0.94 24.76
C TRP A 46 19.77 -1.16 23.70
N ILE A 47 20.70 -2.09 23.92
CA ILE A 47 21.82 -2.32 23.01
C ILE A 47 21.34 -3.11 21.79
N VAL A 48 20.68 -4.24 22.01
CA VAL A 48 20.22 -5.11 20.92
C VAL A 48 19.32 -4.38 19.91
N PRO A 49 18.30 -3.60 20.33
CA PRO A 49 17.43 -2.92 19.37
C PRO A 49 18.16 -1.82 18.59
N VAL A 50 19.10 -1.11 19.22
CA VAL A 50 19.90 -0.07 18.56
C VAL A 50 20.83 -0.70 17.53
N VAL A 51 21.57 -1.74 17.90
CA VAL A 51 22.48 -2.44 16.99
C VAL A 51 21.71 -3.06 15.82
N SER A 52 20.58 -3.73 16.11
CA SER A 52 19.71 -4.28 15.07
C SER A 52 19.17 -3.21 14.13
N SER A 53 18.77 -2.05 14.66
CA SER A 53 18.27 -0.93 13.86
C SER A 53 19.38 -0.37 12.97
N LEU A 54 20.58 -0.17 13.52
CA LEU A 54 21.75 0.31 12.76
C LEU A 54 22.13 -0.65 11.64
N ASN A 55 22.16 -1.94 11.92
CA ASN A 55 22.46 -2.96 10.91
C ASN A 55 21.40 -3.02 9.80
N ASN A 56 20.15 -2.64 10.10
CA ASN A 56 19.05 -2.60 9.13
C ASN A 56 18.96 -1.28 8.34
N LEU A 57 19.72 -0.24 8.71
CA LEU A 57 19.70 1.04 8.00
C LEU A 57 20.08 0.90 6.51
N PRO A 58 21.14 0.17 6.12
CA PRO A 58 21.51 0.03 4.71
C PRO A 58 20.40 -0.60 3.87
N GLU A 59 19.77 -1.68 4.37
CA GLU A 59 18.67 -2.36 3.69
C GLU A 59 17.45 -1.44 3.54
N THR A 60 17.12 -0.69 4.60
CA THR A 60 16.04 0.30 4.58
C THR A 60 16.29 1.38 3.52
N ILE A 61 17.51 1.90 3.44
CA ILE A 61 17.89 2.94 2.47
C ILE A 61 17.84 2.39 1.04
N ILE A 62 18.39 1.19 0.80
CA ILE A 62 18.37 0.55 -0.52
C ILE A 62 16.93 0.30 -0.95
N THR A 63 16.10 -0.28 -0.09
CA THR A 63 14.68 -0.54 -0.37
C THR A 63 13.94 0.76 -0.70
N THR A 64 14.18 1.81 0.09
CA THR A 64 13.57 3.14 -0.15
C THR A 64 13.98 3.72 -1.49
N LEU A 65 15.27 3.60 -1.85
CA LEU A 65 15.78 4.09 -3.13
C LEU A 65 15.17 3.29 -4.29
N THR A 66 15.18 1.96 -4.20
CA THR A 66 14.59 1.06 -5.21
C THR A 66 13.13 1.40 -5.45
N ASN A 67 12.34 1.60 -4.38
CA ASN A 67 10.92 1.96 -4.50
C ASN A 67 10.73 3.32 -5.19
N LYS A 68 11.59 4.31 -4.90
CA LYS A 68 11.53 5.62 -5.57
C LYS A 68 11.89 5.53 -7.05
N VAL A 69 12.89 4.71 -7.39
CA VAL A 69 13.28 4.46 -8.80
C VAL A 69 12.15 3.74 -9.53
N GLN A 70 11.57 2.70 -8.93
CA GLN A 70 10.46 1.96 -9.53
C GLN A 70 9.24 2.87 -9.73
N ALA A 71 8.84 3.64 -8.72
CA ALA A 71 7.74 4.59 -8.84
C ALA A 71 7.98 5.64 -9.95
N SER A 72 9.23 6.05 -10.15
CA SER A 72 9.60 6.94 -11.25
C SER A 72 9.49 6.23 -12.59
N ALA A 73 10.01 5.00 -12.70
CA ALA A 73 9.88 4.19 -13.91
C ALA A 73 8.40 3.95 -14.27
N ASP A 74 7.56 3.56 -13.32
CA ASP A 74 6.14 3.32 -13.52
C ASP A 74 5.40 4.59 -13.97
N LYS A 75 5.71 5.75 -13.36
CA LYS A 75 5.13 7.04 -13.73
C LYS A 75 5.38 7.40 -15.21
N TYR A 76 6.53 7.00 -15.74
CA TYR A 76 6.92 7.27 -17.13
C TYR A 76 6.81 6.04 -18.04
N ALA A 77 6.28 4.92 -17.55
CA ALA A 77 6.15 3.68 -18.30
C ALA A 77 5.10 3.80 -19.42
N ILE A 78 4.04 4.58 -19.19
CA ILE A 78 3.17 5.02 -20.28
C ILE A 78 3.92 6.12 -21.02
N THR A 79 4.54 5.74 -22.13
CA THR A 79 5.33 6.69 -22.91
C THR A 79 4.40 7.75 -23.50
N TYR A 80 4.93 8.95 -23.75
CA TYR A 80 4.20 9.97 -24.51
C TYR A 80 3.69 9.42 -25.87
N SER A 81 4.43 8.48 -26.46
CA SER A 81 4.01 7.79 -27.68
C SER A 81 2.74 6.96 -27.48
N ASP A 82 2.56 6.31 -26.34
CA ASP A 82 1.38 5.47 -26.07
C ASP A 82 0.16 6.34 -25.79
N VAL A 83 0.30 7.43 -25.04
CA VAL A 83 -0.77 8.43 -24.87
C VAL A 83 -1.17 9.03 -26.22
N ALA A 84 -0.21 9.40 -27.07
CA ALA A 84 -0.49 9.93 -28.40
C ALA A 84 -1.19 8.90 -29.32
N LYS A 85 -0.85 7.61 -29.19
CA LYS A 85 -1.53 6.52 -29.92
C LYS A 85 -2.98 6.36 -29.44
N GLU A 86 -3.22 6.38 -28.13
CA GLU A 86 -4.58 6.26 -27.56
C GLU A 86 -5.47 7.43 -27.95
N ILE A 87 -4.96 8.67 -27.89
CA ILE A 87 -5.67 9.87 -28.36
C ILE A 87 -6.08 9.69 -29.82
N LYS A 88 -5.13 9.30 -30.68
CA LYS A 88 -5.41 9.09 -32.10
C LYS A 88 -6.42 7.97 -32.36
N ALA A 89 -6.39 6.90 -31.57
CA ALA A 89 -7.35 5.80 -31.67
C ALA A 89 -8.76 6.25 -31.24
N ALA A 90 -8.85 7.03 -30.16
CA ALA A 90 -10.11 7.61 -29.69
C ALA A 90 -10.69 8.62 -30.69
N GLU A 91 -9.86 9.53 -31.23
CA GLU A 91 -10.25 10.50 -32.27
C GLU A 91 -10.77 9.79 -33.54
N SER A 92 -10.09 8.73 -33.98
CA SER A 92 -10.53 7.94 -35.13
C SER A 92 -11.87 7.24 -34.88
N THR A 93 -12.05 6.68 -33.69
CA THR A 93 -13.30 6.01 -33.30
C THR A 93 -14.45 7.01 -33.22
N LEU A 94 -14.23 8.16 -32.57
CA LEU A 94 -15.21 9.23 -32.47
C LEU A 94 -15.58 9.78 -33.85
N SER A 95 -14.59 9.98 -34.73
CA SER A 95 -14.82 10.42 -36.12
C SER A 95 -15.69 9.41 -36.90
N SER A 96 -15.50 8.11 -36.66
CA SER A 96 -16.35 7.07 -37.25
C SER A 96 -17.79 7.17 -36.74
N LEU A 97 -17.99 7.23 -35.41
CA LEU A 97 -19.32 7.32 -34.80
C LEU A 97 -20.09 8.56 -35.24
N ILE A 98 -19.41 9.71 -35.39
CA ILE A 98 -20.00 10.93 -35.95
C ILE A 98 -20.47 10.72 -37.39
N GLY A 99 -19.86 9.78 -38.13
CA GLY A 99 -20.27 9.45 -39.49
C GLY A 99 -21.52 8.63 -39.63
N ASP A 100 -21.93 7.99 -38.56
CA ASP A 100 -23.16 7.22 -38.54
C ASP A 100 -24.37 8.09 -38.14
N LEU A 101 -24.14 9.38 -37.84
CA LEU A 101 -25.17 10.35 -37.49
C LEU A 101 -25.69 11.08 -38.73
N GLU A 102 -27.01 11.25 -38.80
CA GLU A 102 -27.70 12.05 -39.81
C GLU A 102 -28.45 13.22 -39.13
N GLY A 103 -28.56 14.35 -39.82
CA GLY A 103 -29.20 15.56 -39.31
C GLY A 103 -29.63 16.50 -40.44
N ASN A 104 -30.06 17.71 -40.07
CA ASN A 104 -30.38 18.73 -41.07
C ASN A 104 -29.11 19.28 -41.75
N GLU A 105 -29.25 20.14 -42.76
CA GLU A 105 -28.11 20.68 -43.52
C GLU A 105 -27.07 21.40 -42.64
N PHE A 106 -27.51 22.11 -41.60
CA PHE A 106 -26.61 22.81 -40.68
C PHE A 106 -25.91 21.83 -39.73
N ASP A 107 -26.63 20.82 -39.24
CA ASP A 107 -26.05 19.76 -38.40
C ASP A 107 -24.97 19.00 -39.18
N MET A 108 -25.26 18.60 -40.43
CA MET A 108 -24.31 17.88 -41.28
C MET A 108 -23.05 18.72 -41.57
N LYS A 109 -23.17 20.04 -41.73
CA LYS A 109 -22.01 20.94 -41.86
C LYS A 109 -21.16 20.94 -40.57
N GLY A 110 -21.80 21.04 -39.39
CA GLY A 110 -21.11 21.00 -38.10
C GLY A 110 -20.41 19.66 -37.83
N LEU A 111 -21.08 18.53 -38.11
CA LEU A 111 -20.51 17.19 -37.95
C LEU A 111 -19.30 16.96 -38.86
N ASN A 112 -19.34 17.48 -40.09
CA ASN A 112 -18.22 17.39 -41.02
C ASN A 112 -17.02 18.25 -40.59
N GLU A 113 -17.25 19.45 -40.06
CA GLU A 113 -16.19 20.31 -39.52
C GLU A 113 -15.52 19.67 -38.28
N LEU A 114 -16.33 19.14 -37.35
CA LEU A 114 -15.84 18.42 -36.18
C LEU A 114 -14.99 17.20 -36.56
N LYS A 115 -15.41 16.43 -37.58
CA LYS A 115 -14.61 15.34 -38.14
C LYS A 115 -13.29 15.81 -38.74
N SER A 116 -13.26 16.97 -39.38
CA SER A 116 -12.03 17.57 -39.94
C SER A 116 -11.05 17.89 -38.82
N LEU A 117 -11.51 18.51 -37.73
CA LEU A 117 -10.70 18.84 -36.56
C LEU A 117 -10.08 17.60 -35.90
N LEU A 118 -10.88 16.53 -35.71
CA LEU A 118 -10.40 15.27 -35.14
C LEU A 118 -9.37 14.53 -36.03
N LYS A 119 -9.36 14.82 -37.34
CA LYS A 119 -8.38 14.22 -38.27
C LYS A 119 -7.13 15.08 -38.47
N THR A 120 -7.19 16.37 -38.15
CA THR A 120 -6.13 17.37 -38.42
C THR A 120 -5.24 17.69 -37.22
N GLY A 121 -5.48 17.12 -36.02
CA GLY A 121 -4.58 17.19 -34.85
C GLY A 121 -3.15 16.66 -35.06
N LYS A 122 -2.79 16.25 -36.28
CA LYS A 122 -1.48 15.76 -36.73
C LYS A 122 -0.36 16.82 -36.83
N GLN A 123 -0.62 18.11 -36.60
CA GLN A 123 0.42 19.14 -36.73
C GLN A 123 0.38 20.13 -35.57
N ASN A 124 0.96 19.76 -34.44
CA ASN A 124 1.67 20.68 -33.56
C ASN A 124 2.73 19.83 -32.86
N GLY A 125 3.99 20.07 -33.22
CA GLY A 125 5.15 19.37 -32.69
C GLY A 125 5.48 19.75 -31.25
#